data_AF-A0A543FEG2-F1
#
_entry.id   AF-A0A543FEG2-F1
#
_cell.length_a   1.000
_cell.length_b   1.000
_cell.length_c   1.000
_cell.angle_alpha   90.00
_cell.angle_beta   90.00
_cell.angle_gamma   90.00
#
_symmetry.space_group_name_H-M   'P 1'
#
loop_
_entity.id
_entity.type
_entity.pdbx_description
1 polymer ?
#
loop_
_entity_poly.entity_id
_entity_poly.type
_entity_poly.pdbx_seq_one_letter_code
_entity_poly.pdbx_strand_id
1 'polypeptide(L)'
;MTGPDQATVAEMIPRGSLDIARTVRIVTEAARALDERRAAGHPAGDVDVTEILVIERPGAPDDVRLDERRVAETVPRMLAPEQLAGGRVDARTDVYALGRVLYQMLTGREPFPEGRAATTVLAPAPTEVNPWVPPAFDAVLAKALAADPTQRYAGCAELAEAAAAAAATTVRRDGAVTPRSKRRLVIAVLASVLAVVVAVTVAIVAGRDRSAAPPSAAATSTTRSPELKAALWGSYAYLADAFPELLPVSVDGIGYHELVNCTPVDERLGAVSLYEPPRVGRVLCVGDYEPVMGVVVACNADRTRMAPEPPTWRITGEERWTRPSGAGTLRWGEFTNTAGEVRGRLEVFFDSPQRSHCSLRVNGTGTGAELHDRWWADAPL
;
A
#
# COMPACT_ATOMS: atom_id res chain seq x y z
N MET A 1 10.25 -21.46 15.11
CA MET A 1 9.75 -22.66 14.41
C MET A 1 8.48 -23.12 15.11
N THR A 2 7.32 -22.81 14.54
CA THR A 2 6.02 -23.37 14.90
C THR A 2 6.01 -24.87 14.54
N GLY A 3 5.32 -25.70 15.33
CA GLY A 3 5.21 -27.14 15.07
C GLY A 3 4.45 -27.43 13.76
N PRO A 4 4.47 -28.68 13.25
CA PRO A 4 3.86 -29.05 11.96
C PRO A 4 2.35 -28.76 11.87
N ASP A 5 1.65 -28.65 13.01
CA ASP A 5 0.20 -28.45 13.10
C ASP A 5 -0.20 -27.01 13.51
N GLN A 6 0.73 -26.05 13.39
CA GLN A 6 0.50 -24.66 13.82
C GLN A 6 0.97 -23.67 12.75
N ALA A 7 0.14 -22.69 12.45
CA ALA A 7 0.48 -21.61 11.54
C ALA A 7 -0.11 -20.28 12.04
N THR A 8 0.59 -19.19 11.79
CA THR A 8 0.02 -17.85 11.99
C THR A 8 -0.87 -17.46 10.83
N VAL A 9 -1.82 -16.55 11.04
CA VAL A 9 -2.67 -16.04 9.96
C VAL A 9 -1.83 -15.49 8.79
N ALA A 10 -0.71 -14.82 9.09
CA ALA A 10 0.25 -14.35 8.10
C ALA A 10 0.85 -15.47 7.24
N GLU A 11 1.12 -16.64 7.82
CA GLU A 11 1.63 -17.82 7.11
C GLU A 11 0.55 -18.55 6.30
N MET A 12 -0.73 -18.34 6.65
CA MET A 12 -1.89 -18.93 5.97
C MET A 12 -2.31 -18.13 4.72
N ILE A 13 -2.27 -16.80 4.76
CA ILE A 13 -2.74 -15.92 3.67
C ILE A 13 -2.09 -16.22 2.31
N PRO A 14 -0.75 -16.40 2.18
CA PRO A 14 -0.11 -16.69 0.90
C PRO A 14 -0.51 -18.04 0.29
N ARG A 15 -1.08 -18.96 1.08
CA ARG A 15 -1.50 -20.30 0.63
C ARG A 15 -2.90 -20.29 -0.02
N GLY A 16 -3.54 -19.13 -0.11
CA GLY A 16 -4.88 -18.92 -0.68
C GLY A 16 -5.84 -18.31 0.35
N SER A 17 -6.91 -17.66 -0.14
CA SER A 17 -7.94 -17.08 0.72
C SER A 17 -8.59 -18.16 1.59
N LEU A 18 -8.69 -17.90 2.90
CA LEU A 18 -9.30 -18.84 3.83
C LEU A 18 -10.81 -18.96 3.58
N ASP A 19 -11.35 -20.17 3.74
CA ASP A 19 -12.79 -20.42 3.71
C ASP A 19 -13.53 -19.45 4.64
N ILE A 20 -14.67 -18.90 4.19
CA ILE A 20 -15.40 -17.84 4.92
C ILE A 20 -15.82 -18.32 6.30
N ALA A 21 -16.29 -19.56 6.43
CA ALA A 21 -16.72 -20.10 7.72
C ALA A 21 -15.53 -20.32 8.65
N ARG A 22 -14.37 -20.75 8.11
CA ARG A 22 -13.12 -20.84 8.89
C ARG A 22 -12.64 -19.46 9.33
N THR A 23 -12.66 -18.46 8.45
CA THR A 23 -12.28 -17.07 8.74
C THR A 23 -13.12 -16.48 9.87
N VAL A 24 -14.44 -16.63 9.82
CA VAL A 24 -15.34 -16.14 10.88
C VAL A 24 -15.03 -16.81 12.22
N ARG A 25 -14.77 -18.13 12.25
CA ARG A 25 -14.39 -18.83 13.50
C ARG A 25 -13.11 -18.27 14.09
N ILE A 26 -12.07 -18.10 13.27
CA ILE A 26 -10.78 -17.54 13.72
C ILE A 26 -10.97 -16.14 14.31
N VAL A 27 -11.71 -15.27 13.61
CA VAL A 27 -11.97 -13.90 14.09
C VAL A 27 -12.82 -13.89 15.36
N THR A 28 -13.75 -14.84 15.52
CA THR A 28 -14.57 -14.96 16.73
C THR A 28 -13.72 -15.33 17.95
N GLU A 29 -12.85 -16.33 17.81
CA GLU A 29 -11.96 -16.73 18.90
C GLU A 29 -10.90 -15.66 19.21
N ALA A 30 -10.37 -14.99 18.18
CA ALA A 30 -9.46 -13.86 18.36
C ALA A 30 -10.14 -12.68 19.08
N ALA A 31 -11.40 -12.36 18.74
CA ALA A 31 -12.19 -11.34 19.43
C ALA A 31 -12.32 -11.64 20.93
N ARG A 32 -12.64 -12.90 21.25
CA ARG A 32 -12.72 -13.37 22.64
C ARG A 32 -11.40 -13.22 23.37
N ALA A 33 -10.29 -13.64 22.76
CA ALA A 33 -8.97 -13.52 23.36
C ALA A 33 -8.59 -12.05 23.64
N LEU A 34 -8.93 -11.13 22.74
CA LEU A 34 -8.72 -9.69 22.93
C LEU A 34 -9.54 -9.15 24.10
N ASP A 35 -10.82 -9.51 24.19
CA ASP A 35 -11.69 -9.09 25.29
C ASP A 35 -11.17 -9.60 26.65
N GLU A 36 -10.73 -10.86 26.72
CA GLU A 36 -10.10 -11.45 27.91
C GLU A 36 -8.81 -10.71 28.30
N ARG A 37 -7.97 -10.38 27.31
CA ARG A 37 -6.72 -9.65 27.51
C ARG A 37 -6.95 -8.22 28.04
N ARG A 38 -8.02 -7.55 27.56
CA ARG A 38 -8.45 -6.23 28.05
C ARG A 38 -9.02 -6.30 29.46
N ALA A 39 -9.80 -7.33 29.78
CA ALA A 39 -10.27 -7.57 31.14
C ALA A 39 -9.11 -7.79 32.12
N ALA A 40 -7.99 -8.35 31.64
CA ALA A 40 -6.75 -8.50 32.40
C ALA A 40 -5.89 -7.22 32.50
N GLY A 41 -6.30 -6.10 31.88
CA GLY A 41 -5.65 -4.79 32.01
C GLY A 41 -4.57 -4.47 30.98
N HIS A 42 -4.43 -5.25 29.92
CA HIS A 42 -3.49 -4.95 28.84
C HIS A 42 -3.94 -3.77 27.97
N PRO A 43 -3.00 -3.01 27.38
CA PRO A 43 -3.33 -1.95 26.41
C PRO A 43 -4.00 -2.54 25.15
N ALA A 44 -4.72 -1.70 24.41
CA ALA A 44 -5.35 -2.08 23.15
C ALA A 44 -4.44 -1.75 21.95
N GLY A 45 -4.67 -2.45 20.83
CA GLY A 45 -4.17 -2.08 19.51
C GLY A 45 -2.78 -2.61 19.11
N ASP A 46 -2.42 -3.81 19.55
CA ASP A 46 -1.19 -4.52 19.17
C ASP A 46 -1.44 -5.78 18.31
N VAL A 47 -2.69 -6.24 18.16
CA VAL A 47 -3.00 -7.48 17.43
C VAL A 47 -2.85 -7.36 15.92
N ASP A 48 -2.12 -8.30 15.31
CA ASP A 48 -2.01 -8.43 13.86
C ASP A 48 -1.95 -9.89 13.37
N VAL A 49 -1.85 -10.08 12.04
CA VAL A 49 -1.85 -11.39 11.38
C VAL A 49 -0.68 -12.29 11.81
N THR A 50 0.39 -11.75 12.37
CA THR A 50 1.56 -12.49 12.87
C THR A 50 1.39 -12.97 14.31
N GLU A 51 0.48 -12.36 15.09
CA GLU A 51 0.20 -12.72 16.48
C GLU A 51 -0.94 -13.74 16.64
N ILE A 52 -1.85 -13.83 15.66
CA ILE A 52 -2.92 -14.84 15.69
C ILE A 52 -2.36 -16.19 15.24
N LEU A 53 -2.18 -17.09 16.20
CA LEU A 53 -1.76 -18.47 15.99
C LEU A 53 -2.98 -19.38 15.86
N VAL A 54 -3.02 -20.16 14.78
CA VAL A 54 -4.03 -21.19 14.53
C VAL A 54 -3.38 -22.56 14.67
N ILE A 55 -3.89 -23.35 15.60
CA ILE A 55 -3.47 -24.73 15.86
C ILE A 55 -4.55 -25.66 15.30
N GLU A 56 -4.21 -26.39 14.24
CA GLU A 56 -5.15 -27.30 13.59
C GLU A 56 -5.38 -28.52 14.49
N ARG A 57 -6.66 -28.86 14.74
CA ARG A 57 -7.03 -30.04 15.54
C ARG A 57 -7.86 -31.00 14.70
N PRO A 58 -7.32 -32.17 14.32
CA PRO A 58 -8.06 -33.15 13.54
C PRO A 58 -9.37 -33.55 14.23
N GLY A 59 -10.51 -33.37 13.55
CA GLY A 59 -11.84 -33.72 14.08
C GLY A 59 -12.40 -32.78 15.15
N ALA A 60 -11.76 -31.64 15.41
CA ALA A 60 -12.21 -30.62 16.34
C ALA A 60 -12.06 -29.22 15.74
N PRO A 61 -12.70 -28.17 16.30
CA PRO A 61 -12.44 -26.80 15.89
C PRO A 61 -10.96 -26.43 16.11
N ASP A 62 -10.42 -25.58 15.22
CA ASP A 62 -9.10 -24.98 15.40
C ASP A 62 -8.98 -24.35 16.81
N ASP A 63 -7.80 -24.45 17.42
CA ASP A 63 -7.48 -23.72 18.65
C ASP A 63 -6.74 -22.43 18.24
N VAL A 64 -7.32 -21.28 18.59
CA VAL A 64 -6.86 -19.96 18.18
C VAL A 64 -6.35 -19.21 19.39
N ARG A 65 -5.12 -18.69 19.29
CA ARG A 65 -4.43 -18.03 20.41
C ARG A 65 -3.73 -16.77 19.93
N LEU A 66 -3.54 -15.83 20.85
CA LEU A 66 -2.65 -14.69 20.66
C LEU A 66 -1.26 -15.06 21.18
N ASP A 67 -0.24 -15.00 20.32
CA ASP A 67 1.16 -15.24 20.70
C ASP A 67 1.85 -13.94 21.11
N GLU A 68 1.73 -13.60 22.40
CA GLU A 68 2.31 -12.39 23.01
C GLU A 68 3.85 -12.33 22.96
N ARG A 69 4.53 -13.42 22.56
CA ARG A 69 6.00 -13.44 22.42
C ARG A 69 6.46 -12.92 21.07
N ARG A 70 5.57 -12.84 20.08
CA ARG A 70 5.83 -12.15 18.83
C ARG A 70 5.51 -10.68 19.06
N VAL A 71 6.49 -9.94 19.56
CA VAL A 71 6.44 -8.48 19.47
C VAL A 71 6.54 -8.17 17.99
N ALA A 72 5.41 -7.82 17.36
CA ALA A 72 5.47 -7.08 16.13
C ALA A 72 6.40 -5.89 16.40
N GLU A 73 7.47 -5.70 15.62
CA GLU A 73 8.03 -4.36 15.51
C GLU A 73 6.84 -3.48 15.14
N THR A 74 6.29 -2.74 16.11
CA THR A 74 5.03 -2.05 15.94
C THR A 74 5.30 -0.88 15.02
N VAL A 75 5.25 -1.15 13.72
CA VAL A 75 5.49 -0.13 12.72
C VAL A 75 4.29 0.80 12.78
N PRO A 76 4.46 2.14 12.86
CA PRO A 76 3.36 3.07 13.03
C PRO A 76 2.16 2.85 12.08
N ARG A 77 2.40 2.29 10.89
CA ARG A 77 1.35 1.90 9.92
C ARG A 77 0.36 0.84 10.42
N MET A 78 0.72 0.05 11.41
CA MET A 78 -0.14 -0.98 11.99
C MET A 78 -1.14 -0.43 13.00
N LEU A 79 -0.87 0.79 13.50
CA LEU A 79 -1.63 1.44 14.55
C LEU A 79 -2.96 1.98 14.03
N ALA A 80 -3.96 2.00 14.90
CA ALA A 80 -5.19 2.72 14.65
C ALA A 80 -4.92 4.25 14.55
N PRO A 81 -5.75 5.00 13.81
CA PRO A 81 -5.63 6.46 13.71
C PRO A 81 -5.44 7.20 15.03
N GLU A 82 -6.18 6.80 16.07
CA GLU A 82 -6.10 7.40 17.39
C GLU A 82 -4.77 7.09 18.11
N GLN A 83 -4.15 5.93 17.85
CA GLN A 83 -2.82 5.60 18.39
C GLN A 83 -1.75 6.45 17.72
N LEU A 84 -1.85 6.68 16.40
CA LEU A 84 -0.96 7.58 15.66
C LEU A 84 -1.06 9.03 16.14
N ALA A 85 -2.27 9.46 16.50
CA ALA A 85 -2.53 10.81 17.02
C ALA A 85 -2.18 10.98 18.51
N GLY A 86 -1.70 9.94 19.20
CA GLY A 86 -1.47 9.96 20.65
C GLY A 86 -2.76 10.12 21.46
N GLY A 87 -3.91 9.78 20.86
CA GLY A 87 -5.24 9.84 21.46
C GLY A 87 -5.51 8.71 22.45
N ARG A 88 -6.72 8.71 23.00
CA ARG A 88 -7.13 7.67 23.96
C ARG A 88 -7.38 6.35 23.23
N VAL A 89 -6.71 5.31 23.71
CA VAL A 89 -6.83 3.94 23.21
C VAL A 89 -7.85 3.18 24.05
N ASP A 90 -8.88 2.63 23.41
CA ASP A 90 -9.93 1.86 24.06
C ASP A 90 -10.27 0.57 23.27
N ALA A 91 -11.35 -0.14 23.61
CA ALA A 91 -11.74 -1.38 22.92
C ALA A 91 -11.97 -1.20 21.41
N ARG A 92 -12.30 0.01 20.94
CA ARG A 92 -12.49 0.32 19.51
C ARG A 92 -11.18 0.35 18.74
N THR A 93 -10.06 0.48 19.44
CA THR A 93 -8.73 0.32 18.86
C THR A 93 -8.47 -1.14 18.50
N ASP A 94 -8.84 -2.09 19.39
CA ASP A 94 -8.77 -3.53 19.08
C ASP A 94 -9.72 -3.91 17.93
N VAL A 95 -10.91 -3.30 17.86
CA VAL A 95 -11.85 -3.49 16.73
C VAL A 95 -11.22 -3.12 15.39
N TYR A 96 -10.47 -2.01 15.35
CA TYR A 96 -9.79 -1.59 14.12
C TYR A 96 -8.69 -2.59 13.72
N ALA A 97 -7.87 -3.00 14.69
CA ALA A 97 -6.80 -3.98 14.48
C ALA A 97 -7.35 -5.33 14.00
N LEU A 98 -8.37 -5.87 14.67
CA LEU A 98 -9.03 -7.11 14.26
C LEU A 98 -9.76 -6.97 12.92
N GLY A 99 -10.34 -5.82 12.62
CA GLY A 99 -10.93 -5.50 11.31
C GLY A 99 -9.90 -5.58 10.18
N ARG A 100 -8.66 -5.14 10.41
CA ARG A 100 -7.57 -5.25 9.42
C ARG A 100 -7.20 -6.71 9.18
N VAL A 101 -7.12 -7.51 10.23
CA VAL A 101 -6.85 -8.96 10.12
C VAL A 101 -7.98 -9.64 9.33
N LEU A 102 -9.24 -9.38 9.66
CA LEU A 102 -10.40 -9.93 8.93
C LEU A 102 -10.34 -9.55 7.43
N TYR A 103 -10.03 -8.30 7.10
CA TYR A 103 -9.88 -7.86 5.72
C TYR A 103 -8.80 -8.65 4.97
N GLN A 104 -7.63 -8.83 5.59
CA GLN A 104 -6.51 -9.57 5.01
C GLN A 104 -6.84 -11.04 4.80
N MET A 105 -7.53 -11.67 5.75
CA MET A 105 -7.97 -13.07 5.62
C MET A 105 -8.94 -13.28 4.46
N LEU A 106 -9.83 -12.31 4.22
CA LEU A 106 -10.84 -12.37 3.17
C LEU A 106 -10.29 -12.04 1.77
N THR A 107 -9.32 -11.13 1.69
CA THR A 107 -8.86 -10.56 0.41
C THR A 107 -7.44 -10.95 0.03
N GLY A 108 -6.66 -11.45 0.99
CA GLY A 108 -5.22 -11.67 0.84
C GLY A 108 -4.39 -10.38 0.75
N ARG A 109 -4.97 -9.21 1.04
CA ARG A 109 -4.32 -7.90 0.94
C ARG A 109 -4.56 -7.06 2.17
N GLU A 110 -3.65 -6.14 2.48
CA GLU A 110 -3.86 -5.10 3.50
C GLU A 110 -4.97 -4.13 3.06
N PRO A 111 -5.90 -3.71 3.96
CA PRO A 111 -6.96 -2.76 3.62
C PRO A 111 -6.44 -1.38 3.24
N PHE A 112 -5.28 -0.98 3.78
CA PHE A 112 -4.67 0.30 3.51
C PHE A 112 -3.25 0.10 3.00
N PRO A 113 -3.01 0.19 1.68
CA PRO A 113 -1.66 0.14 1.13
C PRO A 113 -0.85 1.37 1.56
N GLU A 114 0.46 1.18 1.72
CA GLU A 114 1.30 1.75 2.78
C GLU A 114 1.35 3.29 2.96
N GLY A 115 1.49 3.73 4.22
CA GLY A 115 1.63 5.14 4.67
C GLY A 115 0.32 5.82 5.08
N ARG A 116 -0.82 5.17 4.85
CA ARG A 116 -2.15 5.76 4.98
C ARG A 116 -2.95 4.98 6.02
N ALA A 117 -3.37 5.66 7.08
CA ALA A 117 -4.40 5.12 7.97
C ALA A 117 -5.78 5.45 7.40
N ALA A 118 -6.86 4.94 7.99
CA ALA A 118 -8.23 5.30 7.61
C ALA A 118 -8.50 6.82 7.56
N THR A 119 -7.66 7.63 8.22
CA THR A 119 -7.68 9.11 8.15
C THR A 119 -7.33 9.69 6.79
N THR A 120 -6.67 8.92 5.93
CA THR A 120 -6.06 9.42 4.70
C THR A 120 -6.70 8.80 3.45
N VAL A 121 -7.08 7.53 3.49
CA VAL A 121 -7.71 6.82 2.36
C VAL A 121 -8.74 5.82 2.88
N LEU A 122 -9.81 5.61 2.11
CA LEU A 122 -10.81 4.57 2.36
C LEU A 122 -10.27 3.20 1.89
N ALA A 123 -10.43 2.17 2.72
CA ALA A 123 -10.12 0.81 2.30
C ALA A 123 -11.04 0.43 1.12
N PRO A 124 -10.51 -0.23 0.06
CA PRO A 124 -11.35 -0.80 -0.98
C PRO A 124 -12.39 -1.73 -0.37
N ALA A 125 -13.55 -1.87 -1.03
CA ALA A 125 -14.51 -2.85 -0.55
C ALA A 125 -13.92 -4.26 -0.73
N PRO A 126 -14.05 -5.18 0.25
CA PRO A 126 -13.49 -6.52 0.13
C PRO A 126 -14.03 -7.26 -1.10
N THR A 127 -15.26 -6.98 -1.56
CA THR A 127 -15.81 -7.52 -2.82
C THR A 127 -15.14 -7.00 -4.09
N GLU A 128 -14.56 -5.79 -4.07
CA GLU A 128 -13.78 -5.24 -5.19
C GLU A 128 -12.44 -5.98 -5.36
N VAL A 129 -11.88 -6.50 -4.25
CA VAL A 129 -10.62 -7.23 -4.25
C VAL A 129 -10.82 -8.73 -4.44
N ASN A 130 -11.82 -9.31 -3.77
CA ASN A 130 -12.18 -10.72 -3.86
C ASN A 130 -13.70 -10.87 -4.07
N PRO A 131 -14.17 -11.05 -5.32
CA PRO A 131 -15.59 -11.18 -5.64
C PRO A 131 -16.30 -12.40 -5.00
N TRP A 132 -15.56 -13.33 -4.39
CA TRP A 132 -16.14 -14.49 -3.68
C TRP A 132 -16.51 -14.17 -2.23
N VAL A 133 -16.10 -13.00 -1.72
CA VAL A 133 -16.53 -12.52 -0.41
C VAL A 133 -18.02 -12.14 -0.46
N PRO A 134 -18.83 -12.52 0.54
CA PRO A 134 -20.24 -12.14 0.57
C PRO A 134 -20.39 -10.61 0.68
N PRO A 135 -21.27 -9.96 -0.10
CA PRO A 135 -21.40 -8.49 -0.12
C PRO A 135 -21.71 -7.85 1.24
N ALA A 136 -22.31 -8.61 2.17
CA ALA A 136 -22.56 -8.14 3.52
C ALA A 136 -21.27 -7.77 4.28
N PHE A 137 -20.11 -8.33 3.91
CA PHE A 137 -18.83 -7.98 4.52
C PHE A 137 -18.35 -6.57 4.18
N ASP A 138 -18.81 -5.97 3.07
CA ASP A 138 -18.41 -4.60 2.70
C ASP A 138 -18.82 -3.61 3.79
N ALA A 139 -20.06 -3.69 4.27
CA ALA A 139 -20.56 -2.84 5.34
C ALA A 139 -19.90 -3.16 6.69
N VAL A 140 -19.63 -4.44 6.97
CA VAL A 140 -18.98 -4.86 8.21
C VAL A 140 -17.58 -4.27 8.32
N LEU A 141 -16.78 -4.42 7.27
CA LEU A 141 -15.40 -3.94 7.23
C LEU A 141 -15.32 -2.42 7.11
N ALA A 142 -16.25 -1.76 6.40
CA ALA A 142 -16.34 -0.30 6.39
C ALA A 142 -16.57 0.29 7.79
N LYS A 143 -17.44 -0.35 8.60
CA LYS A 143 -17.67 0.07 10.00
C LYS A 143 -16.47 -0.21 10.90
N ALA A 144 -15.87 -1.40 10.79
CA ALA A 144 -14.73 -1.81 11.62
C ALA A 144 -13.49 -0.93 11.38
N LEU A 145 -13.25 -0.54 10.13
CA LEU A 145 -12.08 0.21 9.69
C LEU A 145 -12.31 1.73 9.63
N ALA A 146 -13.38 2.23 10.22
CA ALA A 146 -13.68 3.67 10.24
C ALA A 146 -12.57 4.48 10.93
N ALA A 147 -12.24 5.65 10.38
CA ALA A 147 -11.20 6.51 10.96
C ALA A 147 -11.54 6.98 12.37
N ASP A 148 -12.79 7.42 12.58
CA ASP A 148 -13.33 7.81 13.88
C ASP A 148 -13.72 6.57 14.70
N PRO A 149 -13.11 6.33 15.88
CA PRO A 149 -13.47 5.20 16.75
C PRO A 149 -14.95 5.15 17.13
N THR A 150 -15.65 6.29 17.19
CA THR A 150 -17.08 6.34 17.54
C THR A 150 -17.98 5.74 16.47
N GLN A 151 -17.50 5.62 15.24
CA GLN A 151 -18.21 4.98 14.13
C GLN A 151 -17.96 3.47 14.07
N ARG A 152 -17.06 2.93 14.90
CA ARG A 152 -16.75 1.50 14.96
C ARG A 152 -17.73 0.74 15.85
N TYR A 153 -17.61 -0.59 15.83
CA TYR A 153 -18.25 -1.45 16.82
C TYR A 153 -17.77 -1.11 18.23
N ALA A 154 -18.61 -1.34 19.24
CA ALA A 154 -18.28 -1.02 20.63
C ALA A 154 -17.15 -1.91 21.18
N GLY A 155 -16.99 -3.13 20.63
CA GLY A 155 -15.95 -4.07 20.98
C GLY A 155 -15.81 -5.20 19.95
N CYS A 156 -14.80 -6.05 20.14
CA CYS A 156 -14.45 -7.11 19.19
C CYS A 156 -15.54 -8.18 19.08
N ALA A 157 -16.25 -8.49 20.18
CA ALA A 157 -17.40 -9.40 20.15
C ALA A 157 -18.50 -8.94 19.17
N GLU A 158 -18.85 -7.65 19.16
CA GLU A 158 -19.87 -7.10 18.25
C GLU A 158 -19.40 -7.15 16.78
N LEU A 159 -18.11 -6.95 16.52
CA LEU A 159 -17.52 -7.16 15.19
C LEU A 159 -17.64 -8.63 14.76
N ALA A 160 -17.33 -9.58 15.65
CA ALA A 160 -17.41 -11.01 15.36
C ALA A 160 -18.87 -11.46 15.06
N GLU A 161 -19.84 -10.96 15.82
CA GLU A 161 -21.27 -11.21 15.58
C GLU A 161 -21.70 -10.67 14.20
N ALA A 162 -21.28 -9.47 13.84
CA ALA A 162 -21.57 -8.87 12.54
C ALA A 162 -20.94 -9.67 11.39
N ALA A 163 -19.71 -10.15 11.55
CA ALA A 163 -19.03 -11.00 10.57
C ALA A 163 -19.74 -12.36 10.40
N ALA A 164 -20.22 -12.97 11.50
CA ALA A 164 -21.00 -14.20 11.45
C ALA A 164 -22.33 -14.01 10.72
N ALA A 165 -23.04 -12.91 10.98
CA ALA A 165 -24.27 -12.56 10.28
C ALA A 165 -24.03 -12.31 8.77
N ALA A 166 -22.93 -11.65 8.41
CA ALA A 166 -22.54 -11.42 7.03
C ALA A 166 -22.27 -12.73 6.28
N ALA A 167 -21.60 -13.69 6.92
CA ALA A 167 -21.39 -15.02 6.36
C ALA A 167 -22.69 -15.80 6.15
N ALA A 168 -23.65 -15.71 7.09
CA ALA A 168 -24.94 -16.40 7.01
C ALA A 168 -25.85 -15.89 5.87
N THR A 169 -25.61 -14.67 5.37
CA THR A 169 -26.39 -14.06 4.28
C THR A 169 -26.21 -14.80 2.94
N THR A 170 -25.19 -15.65 2.81
CA THR A 170 -24.93 -16.50 1.63
C THR A 170 -25.95 -17.62 1.40
N VAL A 171 -26.78 -17.94 2.39
CA VAL A 171 -27.73 -19.07 2.31
C VAL A 171 -29.03 -18.72 1.58
N ARG A 172 -29.30 -17.44 1.26
CA ARG A 172 -30.51 -17.06 0.52
C ARG A 172 -30.22 -16.70 -0.93
N ARG A 173 -29.88 -17.69 -1.74
CA ARG A 173 -30.11 -17.63 -3.20
C ARG A 173 -31.58 -17.93 -3.46
N ASP A 174 -32.38 -16.87 -3.53
CA ASP A 174 -33.61 -16.84 -4.31
C ASP A 174 -33.93 -15.38 -4.68
N GLY A 175 -34.13 -15.14 -5.98
CA GLY A 175 -34.91 -14.02 -6.49
C GLY A 175 -34.16 -12.74 -6.89
N ALA A 176 -33.89 -12.64 -8.19
CA ALA A 176 -33.66 -11.45 -9.01
C ALA A 176 -33.91 -10.05 -8.38
N VAL A 177 -32.94 -9.14 -8.52
CA VAL A 177 -33.21 -7.70 -8.61
C VAL A 177 -32.27 -7.03 -9.64
N THR A 178 -32.90 -6.34 -10.60
CA THR A 178 -32.37 -5.52 -11.70
C THR A 178 -31.52 -4.32 -11.27
N PRO A 179 -30.63 -3.77 -12.12
CA PRO A 179 -29.85 -2.58 -11.81
C PRO A 179 -30.73 -1.33 -11.90
N ARG A 180 -30.83 -0.57 -10.81
CA ARG A 180 -31.51 0.74 -10.80
C ARG A 180 -30.50 1.87 -10.67
N SER A 181 -30.33 2.58 -11.79
CA SER A 181 -29.67 3.87 -11.90
C SER A 181 -30.28 4.92 -10.96
N LYS A 182 -29.45 5.66 -10.22
CA LYS A 182 -29.74 7.03 -9.81
C LYS A 182 -28.54 7.93 -10.02
N ARG A 183 -28.40 8.37 -11.28
CA ARG A 183 -27.95 9.73 -11.59
C ARG A 183 -28.87 10.71 -10.84
N ARG A 184 -28.25 11.79 -10.33
CA ARG A 184 -28.83 13.01 -9.71
C ARG A 184 -29.09 12.89 -8.21
N LEU A 185 -28.15 13.42 -7.41
CA LEU A 185 -28.35 14.60 -6.53
C LEU A 185 -27.30 14.66 -5.39
N VAL A 186 -26.07 15.13 -5.65
CA VAL A 186 -25.23 15.80 -4.63
C VAL A 186 -24.34 16.86 -5.32
N ILE A 187 -24.97 17.93 -5.82
CA ILE A 187 -24.33 19.18 -6.28
C ILE A 187 -24.26 20.21 -5.12
N ALA A 188 -24.39 19.79 -3.85
CA ALA A 188 -24.69 20.73 -2.75
C ALA A 188 -23.72 20.68 -1.55
N VAL A 189 -22.42 20.40 -1.73
CA VAL A 189 -21.43 20.47 -0.62
C VAL A 189 -20.21 21.36 -0.95
N LEU A 190 -20.14 21.96 -2.13
CA LEU A 190 -19.01 22.79 -2.60
C LEU A 190 -18.99 24.25 -2.09
N ALA A 191 -19.60 24.57 -0.94
CA ALA A 191 -19.77 25.96 -0.49
C ALA A 191 -19.29 26.29 0.94
N SER A 192 -18.62 25.39 1.66
CA SER A 192 -18.28 25.62 3.08
C SER A 192 -16.79 25.49 3.44
N VAL A 193 -15.90 25.14 2.51
CA VAL A 193 -14.45 24.99 2.78
C VAL A 193 -13.65 26.28 2.52
N LEU A 194 -14.20 27.24 1.77
CA LEU A 194 -13.48 28.46 1.38
C LEU A 194 -13.41 29.54 2.50
N ALA A 195 -14.16 29.39 3.59
CA ALA A 195 -14.22 30.38 4.68
C ALA A 195 -13.20 30.15 5.81
N VAL A 196 -12.58 28.97 5.89
CA VAL A 196 -11.64 28.63 6.99
C VAL A 196 -10.17 28.87 6.61
N VAL A 197 -9.84 28.86 5.31
CA VAL A 197 -8.46 29.02 4.82
C VAL A 197 -7.95 30.47 4.90
N VAL A 198 -8.84 31.46 5.00
CA VAL A 198 -8.46 32.89 5.08
C VAL A 198 -8.14 33.34 6.51
N ALA A 199 -8.57 32.60 7.54
CA ALA A 199 -8.37 32.99 8.94
C ALA A 199 -7.01 32.54 9.52
N VAL A 200 -6.34 31.55 8.92
CA VAL A 200 -5.09 30.98 9.47
C VAL A 200 -3.82 31.60 8.86
N THR A 201 -3.93 32.29 7.73
CA THR A 201 -2.79 32.92 7.04
C THR A 201 -2.29 34.23 7.66
N VAL A 202 -3.01 34.83 8.61
CA VAL A 202 -2.65 36.15 9.20
C VAL A 202 -1.89 36.04 10.53
N ALA A 203 -1.81 34.86 11.17
CA ALA A 203 -1.24 34.74 12.52
C ALA A 203 0.25 34.35 12.61
N ILE A 204 0.92 33.98 11.51
CA ILE A 204 2.29 33.40 11.59
C ILE A 204 3.41 34.37 11.12
N VAL A 205 3.08 35.56 10.58
CA VAL A 205 4.08 36.46 9.96
C VAL A 205 4.64 37.56 10.89
N ALA A 206 4.26 37.63 12.16
CA ALA A 206 4.78 38.67 13.08
C ALA A 206 5.31 38.09 14.39
N GLY A 207 6.55 37.59 14.37
CA GLY A 207 7.24 37.09 15.56
C GLY A 207 8.71 36.76 15.32
N ARG A 208 9.47 37.67 14.70
CA ARG A 208 10.94 37.64 14.75
C ARG A 208 11.38 38.12 16.14
N ASP A 209 12.21 37.35 16.87
CA ASP A 209 13.66 37.59 16.91
C ASP A 209 14.39 36.87 18.09
N ARG A 210 15.58 36.36 17.73
CA ARG A 210 16.85 36.21 18.51
C ARG A 210 17.15 34.95 19.34
N SER A 211 18.26 34.34 18.88
CA SER A 211 19.46 33.92 19.62
C SER A 211 19.66 32.42 19.89
N ALA A 212 20.66 31.90 19.17
CA ALA A 212 21.91 31.26 19.65
C ALA A 212 22.17 29.86 19.08
N ALA A 213 23.21 29.77 18.23
CA ALA A 213 24.05 28.57 18.04
C ALA A 213 25.04 28.45 19.23
N PRO A 214 25.85 27.38 19.45
CA PRO A 214 26.24 26.24 18.58
C PRO A 214 26.29 24.89 19.41
N PRO A 215 27.04 23.80 19.08
CA PRO A 215 27.88 23.53 17.91
C PRO A 215 27.66 22.20 17.16
N SER A 216 28.22 22.25 15.95
CA SER A 216 28.75 21.17 15.13
C SER A 216 29.21 19.93 15.93
N ALA A 217 28.57 18.80 15.66
CA ALA A 217 29.20 17.50 15.73
C ALA A 217 29.32 17.00 14.28
N ALA A 218 30.56 17.04 13.77
CA ALA A 218 30.93 16.31 12.59
C ALA A 218 30.68 14.81 12.84
N ALA A 219 29.69 14.24 12.17
CA ALA A 219 29.56 12.80 12.04
C ALA A 219 30.20 12.40 10.71
N THR A 220 31.46 11.99 10.80
CA THR A 220 32.12 11.13 9.82
C THR A 220 31.21 9.93 9.54
N SER A 221 30.85 9.67 8.29
CA SER A 221 30.26 8.40 7.86
C SER A 221 30.67 8.07 6.43
N THR A 222 31.97 7.90 6.23
CA THR A 222 32.50 7.14 5.11
C THR A 222 32.21 5.65 5.39
N THR A 223 31.67 4.95 4.39
CA THR A 223 31.66 3.46 4.24
C THR A 223 30.52 2.59 4.83
N ARG A 224 29.28 3.07 5.04
CA ARG A 224 28.10 2.17 5.28
C ARG A 224 27.06 2.09 4.17
N SER A 225 27.15 2.94 3.13
CA SER A 225 26.07 3.12 2.15
C SER A 225 25.78 1.90 1.25
N PRO A 226 26.78 1.14 0.74
CA PRO A 226 26.51 0.02 -0.17
C PRO A 226 25.85 -1.19 0.53
N GLU A 227 26.30 -1.53 1.74
CA GLU A 227 25.76 -2.66 2.51
C GLU A 227 24.33 -2.39 2.99
N LEU A 228 24.03 -1.15 3.39
CA LEU A 228 22.68 -0.74 3.76
C LEU A 228 21.73 -0.82 2.56
N LYS A 229 22.14 -0.33 1.38
CA LYS A 229 21.31 -0.43 0.18
C LYS A 229 21.11 -1.87 -0.28
N ALA A 230 22.13 -2.71 -0.20
CA ALA A 230 22.00 -4.14 -0.48
C ALA A 230 21.03 -4.83 0.48
N ALA A 231 21.00 -4.43 1.76
CA ALA A 231 20.02 -4.93 2.72
C ALA A 231 18.58 -4.48 2.39
N LEU A 232 18.41 -3.25 1.88
CA LEU A 232 17.09 -2.64 1.62
C LEU A 232 16.51 -2.99 0.23
N TRP A 233 17.36 -3.30 -0.75
CA TRP A 233 16.95 -3.57 -2.13
C TRP A 233 17.32 -4.97 -2.62
N GLY A 234 17.98 -5.78 -1.79
CA GLY A 234 18.41 -7.13 -2.13
C GLY A 234 19.20 -7.17 -3.45
N SER A 235 18.80 -8.09 -4.34
CA SER A 235 19.43 -8.25 -5.66
C SER A 235 19.18 -7.07 -6.61
N TYR A 236 18.32 -6.11 -6.26
CA TYR A 236 17.92 -4.97 -7.10
C TYR A 236 18.59 -3.65 -6.72
N ALA A 237 19.54 -3.65 -5.78
CA ALA A 237 20.22 -2.44 -5.30
C ALA A 237 20.85 -1.58 -6.42
N TYR A 238 21.30 -2.23 -7.51
CA TYR A 238 21.86 -1.54 -8.68
C TYR A 238 20.85 -0.64 -9.42
N LEU A 239 19.53 -0.92 -9.33
CA LEU A 239 18.50 -0.02 -9.87
C LEU A 239 18.40 1.25 -9.03
N ALA A 240 18.37 1.11 -7.70
CA ALA A 240 18.32 2.25 -6.78
C ALA A 240 19.59 3.11 -6.87
N ASP A 241 20.75 2.51 -7.10
CA ASP A 241 22.00 3.24 -7.37
C ASP A 241 21.98 3.95 -8.72
N ALA A 242 21.33 3.38 -9.73
CA ALA A 242 21.16 4.04 -11.01
C ALA A 242 20.23 5.25 -10.90
N PHE A 243 19.26 5.26 -9.98
CA PHE A 243 18.23 6.30 -9.89
C PHE A 243 18.01 6.83 -8.45
N PRO A 244 19.03 7.39 -7.79
CA PRO A 244 19.01 7.66 -6.34
C PRO A 244 18.07 8.81 -5.92
N GLU A 245 17.70 9.69 -6.85
CA GLU A 245 16.77 10.81 -6.58
C GLU A 245 15.33 10.50 -7.02
N LEU A 246 15.16 9.49 -7.88
CA LEU A 246 13.85 9.03 -8.36
C LEU A 246 13.31 7.91 -7.47
N LEU A 247 14.13 6.88 -7.22
CA LEU A 247 13.77 5.73 -6.41
C LEU A 247 14.00 6.00 -4.91
N PRO A 248 13.17 5.41 -4.03
CA PRO A 248 13.35 5.54 -2.61
C PRO A 248 14.64 4.87 -2.10
N VAL A 249 15.05 5.22 -0.88
CA VAL A 249 16.21 4.61 -0.21
C VAL A 249 16.00 3.11 0.05
N SER A 250 14.76 2.66 0.22
CA SER A 250 14.32 1.28 0.39
C SER A 250 13.08 0.99 -0.44
N VAL A 251 12.76 -0.28 -0.68
CA VAL A 251 11.55 -0.67 -1.42
C VAL A 251 10.24 -0.14 -0.82
N ASP A 252 10.20 -0.01 0.52
CA ASP A 252 9.05 0.52 1.28
C ASP A 252 9.13 2.03 1.55
N GLY A 253 10.14 2.70 0.97
CA GLY A 253 10.35 4.14 1.15
C GLY A 253 9.51 4.99 0.21
N ILE A 254 9.65 6.32 0.36
CA ILE A 254 9.00 7.30 -0.51
C ILE A 254 10.05 7.89 -1.45
N GLY A 255 9.85 7.71 -2.75
CA GLY A 255 10.67 8.28 -3.82
C GLY A 255 10.16 9.64 -4.29
N TYR A 256 10.63 10.06 -5.46
CA TYR A 256 10.18 11.29 -6.10
C TYR A 256 8.66 11.29 -6.33
N HIS A 257 7.97 12.40 -6.03
CA HIS A 257 6.51 12.54 -6.19
C HIS A 257 5.71 11.39 -5.58
N GLU A 258 6.00 11.05 -4.32
CA GLU A 258 5.29 10.00 -3.59
C GLU A 258 5.30 8.64 -4.30
N LEU A 259 6.35 8.32 -5.07
CA LEU A 259 6.57 6.96 -5.57
C LEU A 259 6.79 6.01 -4.39
N VAL A 260 5.86 5.06 -4.21
CA VAL A 260 5.84 4.14 -3.07
C VAL A 260 5.67 2.69 -3.53
N ASN A 261 5.84 1.75 -2.60
CA ASN A 261 5.60 0.32 -2.84
C ASN A 261 6.38 -0.21 -4.06
N CYS A 262 7.68 0.11 -4.09
CA CYS A 262 8.58 -0.25 -5.18
C CYS A 262 8.87 -1.75 -5.15
N THR A 263 8.09 -2.52 -5.88
CA THR A 263 8.13 -3.99 -5.85
C THR A 263 8.93 -4.53 -7.04
N PRO A 264 9.83 -5.49 -6.82
CA PRO A 264 10.41 -6.27 -7.91
C PRO A 264 9.33 -7.00 -8.71
N VAL A 265 9.38 -6.90 -10.03
CA VAL A 265 8.39 -7.55 -10.90
C VAL A 265 9.00 -8.29 -12.08
N ASP A 266 8.26 -9.26 -12.61
CA ASP A 266 8.57 -9.89 -13.90
C ASP A 266 8.13 -9.02 -15.11
N GLU A 267 8.29 -9.54 -16.32
CA GLU A 267 7.88 -8.86 -17.56
C GLU A 267 6.36 -8.63 -17.68
N ARG A 268 5.56 -9.39 -16.91
CA ARG A 268 4.10 -9.30 -16.84
C ARG A 268 3.62 -8.47 -15.65
N LEU A 269 4.55 -7.80 -14.95
CA LEU A 269 4.31 -7.03 -13.74
C LEU A 269 3.83 -7.88 -12.54
N GLY A 270 4.09 -9.20 -12.55
CA GLY A 270 3.88 -10.08 -11.40
C GLY A 270 5.00 -9.88 -10.38
N ALA A 271 4.66 -9.79 -9.09
CA ALA A 271 5.64 -9.63 -8.02
C ALA A 271 6.61 -10.82 -7.95
N VAL A 272 7.90 -10.54 -7.78
CA VAL A 272 8.96 -11.56 -7.65
C VAL A 272 9.81 -11.30 -6.40
N SER A 273 10.62 -12.30 -6.03
CA SER A 273 11.49 -12.21 -4.85
C SER A 273 12.53 -11.08 -4.97
N LEU A 274 12.72 -10.34 -3.88
CA LEU A 274 13.75 -9.31 -3.74
C LEU A 274 15.18 -9.89 -3.73
N TYR A 275 15.32 -11.18 -3.42
CA TYR A 275 16.62 -11.85 -3.23
C TYR A 275 17.01 -12.78 -4.36
N GLU A 276 16.13 -12.96 -5.36
CA GLU A 276 16.44 -13.76 -6.53
C GLU A 276 16.98 -12.86 -7.66
N PRO A 277 18.22 -13.07 -8.12
CA PRO A 277 18.85 -12.18 -9.09
C PRO A 277 18.28 -12.40 -10.51
N PRO A 278 17.64 -11.38 -11.11
CA PRO A 278 17.13 -11.51 -12.47
C PRO A 278 18.21 -11.15 -13.50
N ARG A 279 18.04 -11.63 -14.74
CA ARG A 279 18.84 -11.13 -15.89
C ARG A 279 18.52 -9.66 -16.20
N VAL A 280 17.25 -9.32 -16.09
CA VAL A 280 16.72 -7.96 -16.26
C VAL A 280 15.95 -7.61 -15.00
N GLY A 281 16.52 -6.77 -14.15
CA GLY A 281 15.83 -6.29 -12.95
C GLY A 281 14.75 -5.30 -13.34
N ARG A 282 13.55 -5.49 -12.80
CA ARG A 282 12.45 -4.53 -12.92
C ARG A 282 11.87 -4.25 -11.55
N VAL A 283 11.64 -2.98 -11.28
CA VAL A 283 10.95 -2.50 -10.08
C VAL A 283 9.77 -1.65 -10.54
N LEU A 284 8.58 -1.98 -10.06
CA LEU A 284 7.37 -1.19 -10.23
C LEU A 284 7.11 -0.41 -8.95
N CYS A 285 7.15 0.92 -9.03
CA CYS A 285 6.71 1.83 -7.98
C CYS A 285 5.33 2.39 -8.33
N VAL A 286 4.47 2.54 -7.33
CA VAL A 286 3.13 3.12 -7.45
C VAL A 286 3.24 4.64 -7.27
N GLY A 287 2.59 5.40 -8.13
CA GLY A 287 2.55 6.86 -8.03
C GLY A 287 1.36 7.39 -7.22
N ASP A 288 1.25 8.71 -7.15
CA ASP A 288 0.21 9.47 -6.47
C ASP A 288 -1.12 9.55 -7.24
N TYR A 289 -1.18 8.97 -8.45
CA TYR A 289 -2.28 9.04 -9.42
C TYR A 289 -2.49 10.45 -10.03
N GLU A 290 -1.55 11.38 -9.83
CA GLU A 290 -1.66 12.78 -10.27
C GLU A 290 -0.32 13.35 -10.79
N PRO A 291 0.03 13.18 -12.07
CA PRO A 291 -0.65 12.38 -13.08
C PRO A 291 -0.17 10.91 -13.11
N VAL A 292 0.74 10.50 -12.21
CA VAL A 292 1.48 9.24 -12.33
C VAL A 292 0.78 8.10 -11.59
N MET A 293 0.37 7.07 -12.33
CA MET A 293 -0.18 5.85 -11.76
C MET A 293 0.92 4.88 -11.31
N GLY A 294 2.03 4.81 -12.06
CA GLY A 294 3.17 4.01 -11.67
C GLY A 294 4.38 4.16 -12.59
N VAL A 295 5.55 3.87 -12.04
CA VAL A 295 6.85 3.94 -12.71
C VAL A 295 7.51 2.57 -12.65
N VAL A 296 7.90 2.05 -13.81
CA VAL A 296 8.72 0.85 -13.93
C VAL A 296 10.14 1.26 -14.30
N VAL A 297 11.09 0.93 -13.42
CA VAL A 297 12.53 1.01 -13.71
C VAL A 297 12.99 -0.37 -14.13
N ALA A 298 13.60 -0.47 -15.30
CA ALA A 298 14.17 -1.72 -15.79
C ALA A 298 15.66 -1.54 -16.10
N CYS A 299 16.52 -2.45 -15.65
CA CYS A 299 17.95 -2.43 -15.96
C CYS A 299 18.47 -3.85 -16.24
N ASN A 300 19.35 -3.99 -17.23
CA ASN A 300 20.07 -5.24 -17.49
C ASN A 300 21.18 -5.44 -16.46
N ALA A 301 21.19 -6.59 -15.76
CA ALA A 301 22.19 -6.88 -14.72
C ALA A 301 23.61 -7.01 -15.28
N ASP A 302 23.75 -7.41 -16.55
CA ASP A 302 25.03 -7.50 -17.27
C ASP A 302 25.49 -6.18 -17.90
N ARG A 303 24.73 -5.09 -17.68
CA ARG A 303 24.94 -3.75 -18.23
C ARG A 303 24.93 -3.66 -19.76
N THR A 304 24.35 -4.63 -20.45
CA THR A 304 24.07 -4.50 -21.89
C THR A 304 23.08 -3.36 -22.14
N ARG A 305 23.31 -2.59 -23.22
CA ARG A 305 22.49 -1.41 -23.54
C ARG A 305 21.03 -1.81 -23.79
N MET A 306 20.10 -1.08 -23.18
CA MET A 306 18.68 -1.13 -23.48
C MET A 306 18.36 -0.09 -24.57
N ALA A 307 17.85 -0.55 -25.71
CA ALA A 307 17.43 0.31 -26.81
C ALA A 307 15.90 0.30 -26.94
N PRO A 308 15.29 1.35 -27.53
CA PRO A 308 13.86 1.37 -27.76
C PRO A 308 13.44 0.24 -28.71
N GLU A 309 12.53 -0.62 -28.26
CA GLU A 309 11.91 -1.65 -29.11
C GLU A 309 10.80 -1.05 -29.98
N PRO A 310 10.35 -1.75 -31.04
CA PRO A 310 9.16 -1.37 -31.78
C PRO A 310 7.95 -1.26 -30.85
N PRO A 311 7.22 -0.13 -30.85
CA PRO A 311 6.16 0.11 -29.88
C PRO A 311 4.96 -0.81 -30.13
N THR A 312 4.42 -1.39 -29.05
CA THR A 312 3.16 -2.15 -29.05
C THR A 312 1.94 -1.29 -28.71
N TRP A 313 2.14 0.02 -28.59
CA TRP A 313 1.18 1.02 -28.14
C TRP A 313 1.28 2.26 -29.04
N ARG A 314 0.28 3.15 -28.99
CA ARG A 314 0.21 4.30 -29.91
C ARG A 314 1.15 5.40 -29.42
N ILE A 315 2.18 5.68 -30.19
CA ILE A 315 3.10 6.80 -29.92
C ILE A 315 2.54 8.05 -30.58
N THR A 316 2.42 9.13 -29.81
CA THR A 316 1.97 10.44 -30.30
C THR A 316 3.09 11.46 -30.34
N GLY A 317 4.20 11.20 -29.65
CA GLY A 317 5.39 12.04 -29.70
C GLY A 317 6.65 11.29 -29.30
N GLU A 318 7.76 11.74 -29.87
CA GLU A 318 9.11 11.22 -29.63
C GLU A 318 10.12 12.36 -29.76
N GLU A 319 11.08 12.43 -28.85
CA GLU A 319 12.15 13.42 -28.91
C GLU A 319 13.49 12.87 -28.41
N ARG A 320 14.57 13.54 -28.82
CA ARG A 320 15.90 13.38 -28.23
C ARG A 320 16.03 14.40 -27.11
N TRP A 321 16.45 13.96 -25.94
CA TRP A 321 16.59 14.83 -24.78
C TRP A 321 18.04 14.93 -24.31
N THR A 322 18.36 16.08 -23.71
CA THR A 322 19.66 16.36 -23.09
C THR A 322 19.43 17.19 -21.82
N ARG A 323 19.99 16.76 -20.69
CA ARG A 323 19.97 17.40 -19.36
C ARG A 323 21.36 17.30 -18.73
N PRO A 324 21.67 18.03 -17.65
CA PRO A 324 22.93 17.87 -16.93
C PRO A 324 23.22 16.42 -16.49
N SER A 325 22.18 15.63 -16.28
CA SER A 325 22.23 14.23 -15.90
C SER A 325 22.45 13.23 -17.04
N GLY A 326 22.32 13.66 -18.30
CA GLY A 326 22.58 12.79 -19.44
C GLY A 326 21.82 13.20 -20.70
N ALA A 327 21.77 12.26 -21.64
CA ALA A 327 21.01 12.41 -22.87
C ALA A 327 20.37 11.07 -23.24
N GLY A 328 19.39 11.10 -24.14
CA GLY A 328 18.70 9.89 -24.54
C GLY A 328 17.55 10.11 -25.50
N THR A 329 16.58 9.20 -25.45
CA THR A 329 15.35 9.24 -26.23
C THR A 329 14.14 9.17 -25.30
N LEU A 330 13.13 9.99 -25.57
CA LEU A 330 11.87 10.05 -24.85
C LEU A 330 10.73 9.75 -25.82
N ARG A 331 9.78 8.91 -25.41
CA ARG A 331 8.58 8.57 -26.18
C ARG A 331 7.35 8.70 -25.31
N TRP A 332 6.25 9.21 -25.86
CA TRP A 332 4.97 9.25 -25.16
C TRP A 332 3.78 9.06 -26.09
N GLY A 333 2.64 8.75 -25.49
CA GLY A 333 1.39 8.46 -26.19
C GLY A 333 0.45 7.61 -25.33
N GLU A 334 -0.31 6.72 -25.94
CA GLU A 334 -1.40 6.03 -25.26
C GLU A 334 -1.35 4.51 -25.42
N PHE A 335 -1.76 3.83 -24.35
CA PHE A 335 -2.01 2.40 -24.33
C PHE A 335 -3.43 2.13 -23.81
N THR A 336 -3.96 0.95 -24.11
CA THR A 336 -5.22 0.49 -23.54
C THR A 336 -4.92 -0.49 -22.41
N ASN A 337 -5.46 -0.25 -21.21
CA ASN A 337 -5.30 -1.16 -20.08
C ASN A 337 -6.25 -2.36 -20.18
N THR A 338 -6.16 -3.30 -19.25
CA THR A 338 -7.00 -4.51 -19.21
C THR A 338 -8.48 -4.23 -19.01
N ALA A 339 -8.84 -3.05 -18.47
CA ALA A 339 -10.22 -2.59 -18.33
C ALA A 339 -10.76 -1.92 -19.61
N GLY A 340 -9.96 -1.83 -20.68
CA GLY A 340 -10.34 -1.19 -21.94
C GLY A 340 -10.22 0.34 -21.93
N GLU A 341 -9.61 0.91 -20.90
CA GLU A 341 -9.43 2.36 -20.76
C GLU A 341 -8.15 2.82 -21.47
N VAL A 342 -8.25 3.95 -22.16
CA VAL A 342 -7.09 4.60 -22.78
C VAL A 342 -6.34 5.40 -21.71
N ARG A 343 -5.05 5.13 -21.56
CA ARG A 343 -4.16 5.73 -20.56
C ARG A 343 -2.86 6.20 -21.19
N GLY A 344 -2.24 7.19 -20.56
CA GLY A 344 -0.98 7.78 -20.98
C GLY A 344 0.20 6.91 -20.60
N ARG A 345 1.17 6.80 -21.51
CA ARG A 345 2.47 6.20 -21.25
C ARG A 345 3.58 7.11 -21.73
N LEU A 346 4.67 7.10 -20.98
CA LEU A 346 5.93 7.74 -21.30
C LEU A 346 7.08 6.74 -21.08
N GLU A 347 8.01 6.63 -22.03
CA GLU A 347 9.19 5.78 -21.93
C GLU A 347 10.47 6.61 -22.13
N VAL A 348 11.46 6.40 -21.24
CA VAL A 348 12.75 7.09 -21.26
C VAL A 348 13.87 6.08 -21.46
N PHE A 349 14.73 6.33 -22.44
CA PHE A 349 15.94 5.58 -22.74
C PHE A 349 17.15 6.49 -22.60
N PHE A 350 18.29 5.93 -22.19
CA PHE A 350 19.50 6.68 -21.87
C PHE A 350 20.65 6.32 -22.81
N ASP A 351 21.46 7.31 -23.18
CA ASP A 351 22.68 7.11 -23.97
C ASP A 351 23.95 7.06 -23.09
N SER A 352 23.89 7.60 -21.88
CA SER A 352 25.06 7.68 -20.98
C SER A 352 25.49 6.27 -20.53
N PRO A 353 26.79 5.93 -20.52
CA PRO A 353 27.26 4.59 -20.10
C PRO A 353 26.78 4.17 -18.71
N GLN A 354 26.53 5.14 -17.82
CA GLN A 354 26.04 4.90 -16.46
C GLN A 354 24.60 4.40 -16.41
N ARG A 355 23.74 4.75 -17.39
CA ARG A 355 22.31 4.38 -17.40
C ARG A 355 21.83 3.79 -18.72
N SER A 356 22.69 3.63 -19.72
CA SER A 356 22.31 3.11 -21.04
C SER A 356 21.84 1.66 -21.01
N HIS A 357 22.11 0.94 -19.92
CA HIS A 357 21.60 -0.38 -19.63
C HIS A 357 20.26 -0.37 -18.87
N CYS A 358 19.62 0.80 -18.73
CA CYS A 358 18.35 0.99 -18.07
C CYS A 358 17.33 1.68 -18.97
N SER A 359 16.05 1.54 -18.62
CA SER A 359 14.93 2.27 -19.19
C SER A 359 13.89 2.57 -18.11
N LEU A 360 13.12 3.64 -18.33
CA LEU A 360 11.98 3.99 -17.49
C LEU A 360 10.70 3.91 -18.29
N ARG A 361 9.64 3.40 -17.67
CA ARG A 361 8.27 3.47 -18.18
C ARG A 361 7.37 4.09 -17.12
N VAL A 362 6.69 5.16 -17.48
CA VAL A 362 5.73 5.86 -16.62
C VAL A 362 4.34 5.68 -17.22
N ASN A 363 3.41 5.17 -16.43
CA ASN A 363 2.00 5.11 -16.80
C ASN A 363 1.24 6.17 -15.99
N GLY A 364 0.33 6.88 -16.65
CA GLY A 364 -0.44 7.97 -16.05
C GLY A 364 -1.93 7.72 -16.03
N THR A 365 -2.64 8.55 -15.27
CA THR A 365 -4.12 8.56 -15.22
C THR A 365 -4.73 9.22 -16.45
N GLY A 366 -4.04 10.21 -17.02
CA GLY A 366 -4.44 10.97 -18.22
C GLY A 366 -3.76 10.52 -19.51
N THR A 367 -3.28 11.48 -20.32
CA THR A 367 -2.65 11.20 -21.63
C THR A 367 -1.11 11.16 -21.57
N GLY A 368 -0.46 10.61 -22.60
CA GLY A 368 1.01 10.65 -22.67
C GLY A 368 1.56 12.07 -22.78
N ALA A 369 0.85 12.98 -23.45
CA ALA A 369 1.23 14.39 -23.53
C ALA A 369 1.16 15.08 -22.16
N GLU A 370 0.17 14.72 -21.34
CA GLU A 370 0.08 15.22 -19.97
C GLU A 370 1.25 14.76 -19.08
N LEU A 371 1.67 13.49 -19.21
CA LEU A 371 2.88 13.00 -18.54
C LEU A 371 4.13 13.76 -18.99
N HIS A 372 4.24 14.04 -20.28
CA HIS A 372 5.33 14.83 -20.84
C HIS A 372 5.34 16.26 -20.26
N ASP A 373 4.18 16.92 -20.17
CA ASP A 373 4.14 18.33 -19.76
C ASP A 373 4.26 18.50 -18.24
N ARG A 374 3.74 17.56 -17.45
CA ARG A 374 3.59 17.70 -15.99
C ARG A 374 4.58 16.90 -15.16
N TRP A 375 5.13 15.81 -15.69
CA TRP A 375 6.04 14.94 -14.93
C TRP A 375 7.46 14.97 -15.49
N TRP A 376 7.61 14.90 -16.81
CA TRP A 376 8.94 14.80 -17.43
C TRP A 376 9.83 15.98 -17.08
N ALA A 377 9.32 17.22 -17.12
CA ALA A 377 10.10 18.44 -16.89
C ALA A 377 10.92 18.41 -15.58
N ASP A 378 10.30 17.93 -14.50
CA ASP A 378 10.87 17.95 -13.15
C ASP A 378 11.46 16.60 -12.71
N ALA A 379 11.33 15.56 -13.54
CA ALA A 379 11.80 14.22 -13.21
C ALA A 379 13.32 14.20 -12.92
N PRO A 380 13.75 13.69 -11.74
CA PRO A 380 15.13 13.71 -11.29
C PRO A 380 15.89 12.52 -11.87
N LEU A 381 16.09 12.60 -13.18
CA LEU A 381 16.79 11.61 -13.99
C LEU A 381 18.23 12.01 -14.14
#